data_AF-A0A7J6S0N3-F1
#
_entry.id   AF-A0A7J6S0N3-F1
#
_cell.length_a   1.000
_cell.length_b   1.000
_cell.length_c   1.000
_cell.angle_alpha   90.00
_cell.angle_beta   90.00
_cell.angle_gamma   90.00
#
_symmetry.space_group_name_H-M   'P 1'
#
loop_
_entity.id
_entity.type
_entity.pdbx_description
1 polymer ?
#
loop_
_entity_poly.entity_id
_entity_poly.type
_entity_poly.pdbx_seq_one_letter_code
_entity_poly.pdbx_strand_id
1 'polypeptide(L)'
;TWAVRCVIPGCEGERSVRRLCFVEGRLFSTGVHGQITEWSTDTGKEMGSYPSNGGAIWDMAVDEERRLLAVSTESGAIPIYSLGPSGSTTLTRLGELKGEYQAAKKKKGGGSSSSATSRALSVCFGTVSTGRDDGNYRTIFSGNDRGVVSEWRVEVKEGDDGTLSLGNTTCVSDSMRILPHTNAGGGVLVWSLKALSKDRIVSGDSSGCLTLWDVDKHVQL
;
A
#
# COMPACT_ATOMS: atom_id res chain seq x y z
N THR A 1 18.81 26.38 16.05
CA THR A 1 17.52 26.21 16.77
C THR A 1 16.47 25.77 15.77
N TRP A 2 15.66 24.78 16.13
CA TRP A 2 14.55 24.33 15.29
C TRP A 2 13.39 25.30 15.44
N ALA A 3 12.78 25.72 14.34
CA ALA A 3 11.62 26.61 14.35
C ALA A 3 10.52 26.05 13.45
N VAL A 4 9.28 26.09 13.92
CA VAL A 4 8.11 25.72 13.12
C VAL A 4 7.88 26.82 12.10
N ARG A 5 8.04 26.49 10.81
CA ARG A 5 7.84 27.44 9.71
C ARG A 5 6.40 27.45 9.19
N CYS A 6 5.73 26.30 9.22
CA CYS A 6 4.37 26.13 8.69
C CYS A 6 3.68 24.99 9.44
N VAL A 7 2.36 25.12 9.63
CA VAL A 7 1.47 24.04 10.04
C VAL A 7 0.41 23.93 8.95
N ILE A 8 0.32 22.76 8.31
CA ILE A 8 -0.76 22.46 7.37
C ILE A 8 -1.91 21.91 8.22
N PRO A 9 -3.02 22.65 8.36
CA PRO A 9 -4.19 22.12 9.03
C PRO A 9 -4.68 20.95 8.16
N GLY A 10 -4.59 19.72 8.69
CA GLY A 10 -5.21 18.58 8.03
C GLY A 10 -6.72 18.82 7.83
N CYS A 11 -7.42 17.89 7.18
CA CYS A 11 -8.85 18.04 6.95
C CYS A 11 -9.63 18.26 8.27
N GLU A 12 -10.60 19.18 8.28
CA GLU A 12 -11.42 19.48 9.48
C GLU A 12 -12.12 18.23 10.05
N GLY A 13 -12.21 18.18 11.39
CA GLY A 13 -12.64 17.01 12.16
C GLY A 13 -11.46 16.13 12.60
N GLU A 14 -11.66 15.25 13.59
CA GLU A 14 -10.62 14.35 14.14
C GLU A 14 -10.17 13.29 13.13
N ARG A 15 -9.47 13.72 12.07
CA ARG A 15 -8.98 12.86 10.99
C ARG A 15 -7.50 12.63 11.20
N SER A 16 -7.16 11.54 11.88
CA SER A 16 -5.77 11.10 12.08
C SER A 16 -5.05 10.96 10.74
N VAL A 17 -3.90 11.62 10.61
CA VAL A 17 -2.91 11.35 9.54
C VAL A 17 -2.14 10.08 9.91
N ARG A 18 -2.11 9.11 9.00
CA ARG A 18 -1.44 7.81 9.17
C ARG A 18 -0.13 7.74 8.39
N ARG A 19 -0.11 8.27 7.17
CA ARG A 19 1.07 8.20 6.29
C ARG A 19 1.25 9.50 5.51
N LEU A 20 2.51 9.80 5.23
CA LEU A 20 2.96 10.89 4.37
C LEU A 20 3.87 10.34 3.26
N CYS A 21 3.74 10.86 2.04
CA CYS A 21 4.70 10.64 0.97
C CYS A 21 5.04 11.96 0.29
N PHE A 22 6.33 12.20 0.05
CA PHE A 22 6.81 13.39 -0.64
C PHE A 22 7.24 13.04 -2.07
N VAL A 23 6.69 13.75 -3.05
CA VAL A 23 6.97 13.58 -4.48
C VAL A 23 7.18 14.97 -5.10
N GLU A 24 8.44 15.35 -5.28
CA GLU A 24 8.82 16.52 -6.09
C GLU A 24 8.05 17.82 -5.76
N GLY A 25 8.05 18.22 -4.49
CA GLY A 25 7.36 19.44 -4.05
C GLY A 25 5.88 19.26 -3.70
N ARG A 26 5.32 18.08 -3.98
CA ARG A 26 3.98 17.66 -3.53
C ARG A 26 4.09 16.76 -2.32
N LEU A 27 3.24 17.01 -1.33
CA LEU A 27 3.09 16.14 -0.16
C LEU A 27 1.73 15.45 -0.27
N PHE A 28 1.71 14.14 -0.08
CA PHE A 28 0.49 13.36 0.02
C PHE A 28 0.31 12.90 1.45
N SER A 29 -0.91 13.01 1.98
CA SER A 29 -1.27 12.48 3.29
C SER A 29 -2.48 11.54 3.20
N THR A 30 -2.51 10.53 4.06
CA THR A 30 -3.65 9.61 4.17
C THR A 30 -4.04 9.39 5.62
N GLY A 31 -5.22 8.79 5.85
CA GLY A 31 -5.67 8.50 7.20
C GLY A 31 -6.97 7.71 7.30
N VAL A 32 -7.52 7.68 8.52
CA VAL A 32 -8.74 6.92 8.87
C VAL A 32 -9.98 7.38 8.09
N HIS A 33 -9.96 8.61 7.61
CA HIS A 33 -11.02 9.20 6.78
C HIS A 33 -11.06 8.65 5.34
N GLY A 34 -10.08 7.84 4.93
CA GLY A 34 -10.10 7.12 3.67
C GLY A 34 -9.85 7.95 2.42
N GLN A 35 -9.28 9.15 2.57
CA GLN A 35 -8.89 10.00 1.47
C GLN A 35 -7.36 10.10 1.37
N ILE A 36 -6.89 10.34 0.16
CA ILE A 36 -5.54 10.79 -0.15
C ILE A 36 -5.64 12.27 -0.42
N THR A 37 -5.00 13.09 0.41
CA THR A 37 -4.96 14.54 0.24
C THR A 37 -3.61 14.96 -0.30
N GLU A 38 -3.61 15.72 -1.38
CA GLU A 38 -2.43 16.31 -2.01
C GLU A 38 -2.26 17.75 -1.52
N TRP A 39 -1.04 18.12 -1.14
CA TRP A 39 -0.68 19.42 -0.59
C TRP A 39 0.51 20.02 -1.35
N SER A 40 0.45 21.33 -1.57
CA SER A 40 1.60 22.10 -2.05
C SER A 40 2.53 22.35 -0.87
N THR A 41 3.79 21.91 -0.96
CA THR A 41 4.76 22.18 0.12
C THR A 41 5.23 23.63 0.17
N ASP A 42 5.10 24.38 -0.92
CA ASP A 42 5.42 25.80 -0.98
C ASP A 42 4.37 26.68 -0.29
N THR A 43 3.09 26.36 -0.49
CA THR A 43 1.97 27.19 -0.01
C THR A 43 1.26 26.61 1.21
N GLY A 44 1.46 25.32 1.50
CA GLY A 44 0.73 24.60 2.54
C GLY A 44 -0.75 24.37 2.23
N LYS A 45 -1.21 24.65 1.00
CA LYS A 45 -2.60 24.51 0.59
C LYS A 45 -2.91 23.13 0.04
N GLU A 46 -4.13 22.67 0.31
CA GLU A 46 -4.70 21.49 -0.35
C GLU A 46 -4.83 21.75 -1.85
N MET A 47 -4.36 20.79 -2.65
CA MET A 47 -4.43 20.79 -4.11
C MET A 47 -5.53 19.85 -4.60
N GLY A 48 -5.83 18.78 -3.84
CA GLY A 48 -6.90 17.85 -4.15
C GLY A 48 -7.08 16.79 -3.07
N SER A 49 -8.27 16.15 -3.07
CA SER A 49 -8.60 15.03 -2.20
C SER A 49 -9.24 13.91 -3.03
N TYR A 50 -8.74 12.69 -2.84
CA TYR A 50 -9.08 11.54 -3.68
C TYR A 50 -9.52 10.34 -2.82
N PRO A 51 -10.71 9.76 -3.06
CA PRO A 51 -11.20 8.65 -2.25
C PRO A 51 -10.49 7.34 -2.58
N SER A 52 -10.19 6.54 -1.54
CA SER A 52 -9.73 5.16 -1.69
C SER A 52 -10.85 4.20 -2.12
N ASN A 53 -12.09 4.51 -1.68
CA ASN A 53 -13.26 3.62 -1.69
C ASN A 53 -13.06 2.31 -0.90
N GLY A 54 -11.99 2.20 -0.12
CA GLY A 54 -11.65 1.03 0.71
C GLY A 54 -11.76 1.28 2.21
N GLY A 55 -12.33 2.42 2.64
CA GLY A 55 -12.37 2.83 4.04
C GLY A 55 -11.04 3.46 4.49
N ALA A 56 -10.70 3.31 5.77
CA ALA A 56 -9.47 3.85 6.35
C ALA A 56 -8.23 3.44 5.53
N ILE A 57 -7.31 4.38 5.33
CA ILE A 57 -6.02 4.09 4.70
C ILE A 57 -4.99 3.93 5.82
N TRP A 58 -4.27 2.80 5.79
CA TRP A 58 -3.30 2.44 6.81
C TRP A 58 -1.88 2.81 6.42
N ASP A 59 -1.53 2.62 5.14
CA ASP A 59 -0.22 2.92 4.60
C ASP A 59 -0.32 3.37 3.13
N MET A 60 0.77 3.97 2.65
CA MET A 60 0.91 4.53 1.32
C MET A 60 2.37 4.41 0.87
N ALA A 61 2.55 4.06 -0.40
CA ALA A 61 3.85 3.96 -1.05
C ALA A 61 3.81 4.57 -2.45
N VAL A 62 4.97 5.04 -2.89
CA VAL A 62 5.21 5.56 -4.24
C VAL A 62 6.28 4.69 -4.88
N ASP A 63 6.13 4.43 -6.18
CA ASP A 63 7.12 3.64 -6.92
C ASP A 63 8.43 4.41 -7.16
N GLU A 64 9.47 3.69 -7.57
CA GLU A 64 10.81 4.24 -7.76
C GLU A 64 10.83 5.35 -8.83
N GLU A 65 10.01 5.21 -9.87
CA GLU A 65 9.87 6.18 -10.96
C GLU A 65 8.95 7.36 -10.61
N ARG A 66 8.31 7.36 -9.44
CA ARG A 66 7.40 8.42 -8.97
C ARG A 66 6.19 8.64 -9.87
N ARG A 67 5.74 7.58 -10.56
CA ARG A 67 4.59 7.59 -11.47
C ARG A 67 3.37 6.89 -10.89
N LEU A 68 3.54 6.06 -9.86
CA LEU A 68 2.48 5.29 -9.24
C LEU A 68 2.45 5.49 -7.73
N LEU A 69 1.23 5.44 -7.19
CA LEU A 69 0.96 5.50 -5.78
C LEU A 69 -0.01 4.36 -5.42
N ALA A 70 0.35 3.60 -4.39
CA ALA A 70 -0.47 2.50 -3.86
C ALA A 70 -0.86 2.80 -2.41
N VAL A 71 -2.08 2.45 -2.02
CA VAL A 71 -2.55 2.60 -0.64
C VAL A 71 -3.12 1.28 -0.12
N SER A 72 -2.85 0.97 1.15
CA SER A 72 -3.45 -0.17 1.85
C SER A 72 -4.69 0.29 2.61
N THR A 73 -5.79 -0.47 2.53
CA THR A 73 -7.10 -0.02 3.03
C THR A 73 -7.77 -1.01 3.98
N GLU A 74 -8.72 -0.49 4.77
CA GLU A 74 -9.58 -1.26 5.67
C GLU A 74 -10.32 -2.41 4.97
N SER A 75 -10.73 -2.24 3.71
CA SER A 75 -11.42 -3.30 2.98
C SER A 75 -10.53 -4.47 2.56
N GLY A 76 -9.20 -4.30 2.63
CA GLY A 76 -8.22 -5.23 2.07
C GLY A 76 -7.83 -4.95 0.63
N ALA A 77 -8.54 -4.05 -0.06
CA ALA A 77 -8.17 -3.63 -1.39
C ALA A 77 -6.90 -2.76 -1.36
N ILE A 78 -6.13 -2.80 -2.45
CA ILE A 78 -4.97 -1.94 -2.66
C ILE A 78 -5.25 -1.06 -3.89
N PRO A 79 -5.95 0.08 -3.73
CA PRO A 79 -6.11 1.05 -4.80
C PRO A 79 -4.77 1.56 -5.33
N ILE A 80 -4.68 1.68 -6.66
CA ILE A 80 -3.50 2.16 -7.38
C ILE A 80 -3.88 3.42 -8.15
N TYR A 81 -3.00 4.41 -8.08
CA TYR A 81 -3.15 5.69 -8.73
C TYR A 81 -1.93 6.00 -9.59
N SER A 82 -2.13 6.69 -10.72
CA SER A 82 -1.06 7.38 -11.40
C SER A 82 -0.85 8.75 -10.78
N LEU A 83 0.42 9.11 -10.63
CA LEU A 83 0.87 10.44 -10.28
C LEU A 83 1.10 11.21 -11.57
N GLY A 84 0.44 12.35 -11.72
CA GLY A 84 0.70 13.25 -12.81
C GLY A 84 2.17 13.70 -12.83
N PRO A 85 2.71 14.05 -14.01
CA PRO A 85 4.08 14.54 -14.16
C PRO A 85 4.34 15.75 -13.26
N SER A 86 5.61 16.05 -13.01
CA SER A 86 6.04 17.16 -12.15
C SER A 86 5.31 18.46 -12.55
N GLY A 87 4.56 19.05 -11.61
CA GLY A 87 3.76 20.27 -11.84
C GLY A 87 2.31 20.05 -12.27
N SER A 88 1.87 18.82 -12.56
CA SER A 88 0.46 18.47 -12.82
C SER A 88 -0.23 17.97 -11.54
N THR A 89 -1.35 18.58 -11.17
CA THR A 89 -2.12 18.29 -9.95
C THR A 89 -3.16 17.19 -10.18
N THR A 90 -2.72 16.04 -10.68
CA THR A 90 -3.64 14.97 -11.09
C THR A 90 -3.18 13.65 -10.51
N LEU A 91 -3.86 13.22 -9.45
CA LEU A 91 -3.89 11.84 -9.02
C LEU A 91 -5.06 11.13 -9.71
N THR A 92 -4.79 10.13 -10.54
CA THR A 92 -5.82 9.41 -11.29
C THR A 92 -5.90 7.97 -10.82
N ARG A 93 -7.08 7.52 -10.39
CA ARG A 93 -7.27 6.13 -9.95
C ARG A 93 -7.25 5.20 -11.17
N LEU A 94 -6.31 4.26 -11.18
CA LEU A 94 -6.15 3.30 -12.27
C LEU A 94 -6.91 1.99 -12.02
N GLY A 95 -7.11 1.64 -10.75
CA GLY A 95 -7.80 0.41 -10.34
C GLY A 95 -7.43 0.03 -8.91
N GLU A 96 -7.57 -1.25 -8.58
CA GLU A 96 -7.25 -1.77 -7.26
C GLU A 96 -6.87 -3.25 -7.33
N LEU A 97 -5.96 -3.67 -6.46
CA LEU A 97 -5.63 -5.09 -6.27
C LEU A 97 -6.57 -5.67 -5.21
N LYS A 98 -7.15 -6.84 -5.50
CA LYS A 98 -8.02 -7.57 -4.57
C LYS A 98 -7.55 -9.00 -4.44
N GLY A 99 -7.12 -9.37 -3.23
CA GLY A 99 -6.89 -10.76 -2.87
C GLY A 99 -8.17 -11.39 -2.37
N GLU A 100 -8.49 -12.59 -2.83
CA GLU A 100 -9.49 -13.44 -2.19
C GLU A 100 -8.93 -13.96 -0.86
N TYR A 101 -8.91 -13.12 0.17
CA TYR A 101 -8.66 -13.56 1.54
C TYR A 101 -9.89 -14.26 2.11
N GLN A 102 -10.34 -15.31 1.43
CA GLN A 102 -11.42 -16.15 1.93
C GLN A 102 -10.89 -16.87 3.17
N ALA A 103 -11.36 -16.43 4.33
CA ALA A 103 -11.26 -17.22 5.55
C ALA A 103 -11.76 -18.64 5.24
N ALA A 104 -11.07 -19.64 5.79
CA ALA A 104 -11.44 -21.05 5.67
C ALA A 104 -12.96 -21.23 5.68
N LYS A 105 -13.49 -21.89 4.63
CA LYS A 105 -14.90 -22.18 4.41
C LYS A 105 -15.65 -22.46 5.72
N LYS A 106 -16.75 -21.72 5.90
CA LYS A 106 -17.80 -21.94 6.90
C LYS A 106 -18.09 -23.44 7.07
N LYS A 107 -17.81 -24.01 8.26
CA LYS A 107 -18.46 -25.26 8.67
C LYS A 107 -19.95 -24.95 8.81
N LYS A 108 -20.81 -25.72 8.12
CA LYS A 108 -22.27 -25.55 8.12
C LYS A 108 -22.80 -25.45 9.55
N GLY A 109 -23.36 -24.29 9.91
CA GLY A 109 -24.04 -24.04 11.17
C GLY A 109 -24.51 -22.59 11.21
N GLY A 110 -25.81 -22.37 11.36
CA GLY A 110 -26.45 -21.06 11.26
C GLY A 110 -25.91 -20.06 12.29
N GLY A 111 -25.43 -18.93 11.77
CA GLY A 111 -24.96 -17.77 12.51
C GLY A 111 -24.49 -16.73 11.49
N SER A 112 -25.02 -15.52 11.59
CA SER A 112 -24.64 -14.36 10.78
C SER A 112 -23.26 -13.87 11.19
N SER A 113 -22.21 -14.56 10.75
CA SER A 113 -20.83 -14.05 10.79
C SER A 113 -20.61 -13.21 9.54
N SER A 114 -20.46 -11.89 9.69
CA SER A 114 -19.95 -11.02 8.63
C SER A 114 -18.70 -11.65 8.02
N SER A 115 -18.69 -11.84 6.71
CA SER A 115 -17.50 -12.19 5.94
C SER A 115 -16.50 -11.04 6.07
N ALA A 116 -15.76 -10.98 7.18
CA ALA A 116 -14.78 -9.93 7.42
C ALA A 116 -13.60 -10.17 6.47
N THR A 117 -13.53 -9.34 5.43
CA THR A 117 -12.38 -9.27 4.53
C THR A 117 -11.14 -8.87 5.36
N SER A 118 -10.00 -9.50 5.05
CA SER A 118 -8.71 -9.19 5.70
C SER A 118 -8.30 -7.76 5.37
N ARG A 119 -7.82 -6.98 6.34
CA ARG A 119 -7.43 -5.58 6.12
C ARG A 119 -6.03 -5.50 5.55
N ALA A 120 -5.78 -4.62 4.59
CA ALA A 120 -4.42 -4.34 4.14
C ALA A 120 -3.85 -3.23 5.02
N LEU A 121 -2.75 -3.51 5.73
CA LEU A 121 -2.17 -2.64 6.74
C LEU A 121 -0.90 -1.93 6.27
N SER A 122 -0.11 -2.57 5.43
CA SER A 122 1.13 -2.01 4.89
C SER A 122 1.25 -2.27 3.39
N VAL A 123 1.95 -1.38 2.68
CA VAL A 123 2.20 -1.53 1.25
C VAL A 123 3.57 -0.97 0.87
N CYS A 124 4.28 -1.63 -0.04
CA CYS A 124 5.48 -1.07 -0.66
C CYS A 124 5.67 -1.56 -2.09
N PHE A 125 6.30 -0.75 -2.93
CA PHE A 125 6.79 -1.20 -4.23
C PHE A 125 8.11 -1.98 -4.07
N GLY A 126 8.28 -3.03 -4.87
CA GLY A 126 9.56 -3.71 -5.06
C GLY A 126 10.56 -2.82 -5.81
N THR A 127 11.84 -3.18 -5.77
CA THR A 127 12.88 -2.47 -6.52
C THR A 127 12.94 -3.00 -7.96
N VAL A 128 13.02 -2.12 -8.95
CA VAL A 128 13.13 -2.55 -10.35
C VAL A 128 14.55 -3.07 -10.63
N SER A 129 14.67 -4.22 -11.29
CA SER A 129 15.97 -4.72 -11.74
C SER A 129 16.25 -4.30 -13.18
N THR A 130 17.38 -3.65 -13.43
CA THR A 130 17.87 -3.44 -14.80
C THR A 130 18.23 -4.80 -15.39
N GLY A 131 17.46 -5.29 -16.38
CA GLY A 131 17.91 -6.37 -17.27
C GLY A 131 17.19 -7.72 -17.17
N ARG A 132 16.09 -7.86 -16.41
CA ARG A 132 15.27 -9.09 -16.45
C ARG A 132 13.76 -8.88 -16.55
N ASP A 133 13.27 -7.64 -16.40
CA ASP A 133 11.84 -7.35 -16.39
C ASP A 133 11.40 -6.62 -17.66
N ASP A 134 10.29 -7.10 -18.22
CA ASP A 134 9.42 -6.35 -19.11
C ASP A 134 9.04 -5.05 -18.38
N GLY A 135 9.62 -3.92 -18.79
CA GLY A 135 9.60 -2.63 -18.09
C GLY A 135 8.20 -2.09 -17.77
N ASN A 136 7.17 -2.72 -18.31
CA ASN A 136 5.77 -2.46 -18.04
C ASN A 136 5.30 -3.04 -16.70
N TYR A 137 6.02 -3.97 -16.06
CA TYR A 137 5.58 -4.57 -14.80
C TYR A 137 6.11 -3.85 -13.56
N ARG A 138 5.29 -3.81 -12.51
CA ARG A 138 5.64 -3.36 -11.16
C ARG A 138 5.31 -4.46 -10.16
N THR A 139 6.20 -4.67 -9.21
CA THR A 139 5.96 -5.56 -8.07
C THR A 139 5.47 -4.72 -6.89
N ILE A 140 4.37 -5.15 -6.26
CA ILE A 140 3.80 -4.51 -5.07
C ILE A 140 3.69 -5.58 -3.98
N PHE A 141 4.17 -5.24 -2.79
CA PHE A 141 4.01 -6.08 -1.60
C PHE A 141 3.00 -5.45 -0.66
N SER A 142 2.17 -6.28 -0.01
CA SER A 142 1.17 -5.83 0.96
C SER A 142 1.09 -6.73 2.17
N GLY A 143 1.04 -6.15 3.36
CA GLY A 143 0.93 -6.87 4.62
C GLY A 143 -0.46 -6.68 5.22
N ASN A 144 -1.03 -7.72 5.83
CA ASN A 144 -2.40 -7.68 6.33
C ASN A 144 -2.54 -7.95 7.83
N ASP A 145 -3.77 -7.91 8.33
CA ASP A 145 -4.12 -8.17 9.73
C ASP A 145 -4.21 -9.65 10.11
N ARG A 146 -3.74 -10.54 9.24
CA ARG A 146 -3.63 -12.00 9.44
C ARG A 146 -2.20 -12.51 9.34
N GLY A 147 -1.21 -11.62 9.35
CA GLY A 147 0.20 -11.98 9.34
C GLY A 147 0.69 -12.46 7.98
N VAL A 148 -0.04 -12.13 6.91
CA VAL A 148 0.31 -12.49 5.54
C VAL A 148 0.93 -11.29 4.84
N VAL A 149 2.03 -11.55 4.15
CA VAL A 149 2.57 -10.68 3.10
C VAL A 149 2.18 -11.29 1.75
N SER A 150 1.58 -10.46 0.89
CA SER A 150 1.29 -10.81 -0.50
C SER A 150 2.24 -10.10 -1.44
N GLU A 151 2.63 -10.79 -2.51
CA GLU A 151 3.32 -10.23 -3.67
C GLU A 151 2.34 -10.14 -4.84
N TRP A 152 2.32 -8.97 -5.47
CA TRP A 152 1.51 -8.67 -6.64
C TRP A 152 2.41 -8.27 -7.80
N ARG A 153 2.13 -8.80 -8.98
CA ARG A 153 2.73 -8.35 -10.25
C ARG A 153 1.67 -7.63 -11.06
N VAL A 154 1.94 -6.38 -11.39
CA VAL A 154 0.99 -5.45 -12.00
C VAL A 154 1.57 -4.93 -13.30
N GLU A 155 0.88 -5.16 -14.41
CA GLU A 155 1.20 -4.57 -15.70
C GLU A 155 0.70 -3.11 -15.74
N VAL A 156 1.56 -2.21 -16.17
CA VAL A 156 1.31 -0.79 -16.34
C VAL A 156 1.47 -0.49 -17.82
N LYS A 157 0.40 0.03 -18.42
CA LYS A 157 0.38 0.39 -19.84
C LYS A 157 0.37 1.90 -19.97
N GLU A 158 1.21 2.42 -20.87
CA GLU A 158 1.26 3.82 -21.22
C GLU A 158 0.64 4.02 -22.60
N GLY A 159 -0.37 4.89 -22.68
CA GLY A 159 -0.94 5.32 -23.94
C GLY A 159 -0.05 6.34 -24.64
N ASP A 160 -0.31 6.59 -25.93
CA ASP A 160 0.45 7.55 -26.73
C ASP A 160 0.38 9.00 -26.18
N ASP A 161 -0.65 9.29 -25.36
CA ASP A 161 -0.86 10.57 -24.68
C ASP A 161 -0.13 10.67 -23.32
N GLY A 162 0.61 9.64 -22.92
CA GLY A 162 1.27 9.53 -21.61
C GLY A 162 0.35 9.13 -20.46
N THR A 163 -0.93 8.82 -20.73
CA THR A 163 -1.86 8.33 -19.72
C THR A 163 -1.51 6.90 -19.33
N LEU A 164 -1.40 6.65 -18.02
CA LEU A 164 -1.20 5.30 -17.49
C LEU A 164 -2.53 4.58 -17.28
N SER A 165 -2.53 3.26 -17.51
CA SER A 165 -3.64 2.35 -17.19
C SER A 165 -3.11 1.05 -16.61
N LEU A 166 -3.95 0.34 -15.84
CA LEU A 166 -3.61 -1.01 -15.36
C LEU A 166 -3.96 -2.04 -16.43
N GLY A 167 -3.00 -2.91 -16.72
CA GLY A 167 -3.18 -4.11 -17.52
C GLY A 167 -3.49 -5.32 -16.65
N ASN A 168 -2.81 -6.44 -16.93
CA ASN A 168 -2.96 -7.66 -16.15
C ASN A 168 -2.41 -7.50 -14.72
N THR A 169 -3.16 -7.99 -13.73
CA THR A 169 -2.76 -7.96 -12.31
C THR A 169 -2.85 -9.36 -11.71
N THR A 170 -1.74 -9.87 -11.18
CA THR A 170 -1.67 -11.22 -10.64
C THR A 170 -1.13 -11.19 -9.20
N CYS A 171 -1.79 -11.87 -8.27
CA CYS A 171 -1.20 -12.19 -6.97
C CYS A 171 -0.21 -13.34 -7.19
N VAL A 172 1.09 -13.07 -7.09
CA VAL A 172 2.16 -14.05 -7.30
C VAL A 172 2.32 -14.95 -6.08
N SER A 173 2.16 -14.38 -4.89
CA SER A 173 2.18 -15.11 -3.63
C SER A 173 1.24 -14.45 -2.63
N ASP A 174 0.45 -15.24 -1.91
CA ASP A 174 -0.45 -14.82 -0.82
C ASP A 174 -0.20 -15.63 0.46
N SER A 175 0.96 -16.29 0.53
CA SER A 175 1.22 -17.35 1.49
C SER A 175 2.47 -17.10 2.34
N MET A 176 3.15 -15.96 2.17
CA MET A 176 4.27 -15.55 3.03
C MET A 176 3.72 -15.16 4.41
N ARG A 177 3.62 -16.16 5.29
CA ARG A 177 3.05 -16.00 6.64
C ARG A 177 4.14 -15.76 7.66
N ILE A 178 3.96 -14.75 8.51
CA ILE A 178 4.76 -14.57 9.71
C ILE A 178 4.47 -15.76 10.62
N LEU A 179 5.54 -16.42 11.06
CA LEU A 179 5.44 -17.51 12.01
C LEU A 179 5.45 -16.86 13.40
N PRO A 180 4.40 -17.03 14.21
CA PRO A 180 4.37 -16.40 15.51
C PRO A 180 5.57 -16.83 16.35
N HIS A 181 6.34 -15.86 16.84
CA HIS A 181 7.40 -16.13 17.81
C HIS A 181 6.82 -16.43 19.21
N THR A 182 5.54 -16.14 19.43
CA THR A 182 4.84 -16.38 20.70
C THR A 182 3.48 -17.02 20.47
N ASN A 183 3.03 -17.86 21.40
CA ASN A 183 1.71 -18.51 21.38
C ASN A 183 0.56 -17.57 21.79
N ALA A 184 0.75 -16.24 21.75
CA ALA A 184 -0.33 -15.32 22.03
C ALA A 184 -1.40 -15.49 20.96
N GLY A 185 -2.58 -15.99 21.33
CA GLY A 185 -3.67 -16.38 20.41
C GLY A 185 -4.30 -15.25 19.58
N GLY A 186 -3.65 -14.09 19.47
CA GLY A 186 -3.99 -13.02 18.53
C GLY A 186 -3.16 -13.17 17.25
N GLY A 187 -3.81 -13.05 16.09
CA GLY A 187 -3.09 -13.00 14.81
C GLY A 187 -2.06 -11.88 14.78
N VAL A 188 -0.97 -12.09 14.05
CA VAL A 188 0.10 -11.10 13.89
C VAL A 188 -0.34 -10.05 12.86
N LEU A 189 -0.19 -8.77 13.16
CA LEU A 189 -0.51 -7.68 12.23
C LEU A 189 0.76 -7.22 11.52
N VAL A 190 0.76 -7.18 10.18
CA VAL A 190 1.92 -6.70 9.40
C VAL A 190 1.84 -5.18 9.22
N TRP A 191 2.38 -4.44 10.17
CA TRP A 191 2.25 -2.98 10.24
C TRP A 191 3.15 -2.20 9.30
N SER A 192 4.29 -2.76 8.91
CA SER A 192 5.25 -2.06 8.07
C SER A 192 5.88 -3.01 7.07
N LEU A 193 6.09 -2.53 5.85
CA LEU A 193 6.78 -3.24 4.78
C LEU A 193 7.75 -2.30 4.07
N LYS A 194 8.90 -2.85 3.69
CA LYS A 194 9.87 -2.13 2.87
C LYS A 194 10.66 -3.10 1.99
N ALA A 195 10.74 -2.79 0.70
CA ALA A 195 11.70 -3.44 -0.19
C ALA A 195 13.13 -2.95 0.10
N LEU A 196 14.05 -3.90 0.21
CA LEU A 196 15.47 -3.66 0.48
C LEU A 196 16.32 -3.82 -0.79
N SER A 197 15.98 -4.82 -1.59
CA SER A 197 16.60 -5.16 -2.87
C SER A 197 15.63 -5.99 -3.71
N LYS A 198 16.04 -6.37 -4.91
CA LYS A 198 15.20 -7.15 -5.85
C LYS A 198 14.68 -8.46 -5.26
N ASP A 199 15.47 -9.05 -4.37
CA ASP A 199 15.29 -10.38 -3.80
C ASP A 199 14.91 -10.32 -2.31
N ARG A 200 14.81 -9.12 -1.72
CA ARG A 200 14.56 -8.98 -0.28
C ARG A 200 13.61 -7.87 0.08
N ILE A 201 12.72 -8.20 1.01
CA ILE A 201 11.88 -7.26 1.73
C ILE A 201 12.03 -7.47 3.23
N VAL A 202 11.62 -6.48 4.01
CA VAL A 202 11.48 -6.55 5.46
C VAL A 202 10.06 -6.19 5.86
N SER A 203 9.50 -6.94 6.80
CA SER A 203 8.26 -6.59 7.47
C SER A 203 8.48 -6.30 8.95
N GLY A 204 7.72 -5.37 9.51
CA GLY A 204 7.60 -5.15 10.95
C GLY A 204 6.18 -5.43 11.42
N ASP A 205 6.04 -6.12 12.55
CA ASP A 205 4.75 -6.62 13.01
C ASP A 205 4.33 -6.19 14.43
N SER A 206 3.08 -6.52 14.81
CA SER A 206 2.49 -6.16 16.11
C SER A 206 3.15 -6.84 17.32
N SER A 207 3.97 -7.86 17.12
CA SER A 207 4.75 -8.50 18.19
C SER A 207 6.07 -7.78 18.46
N GLY A 208 6.38 -6.73 17.69
CA GLY A 208 7.64 -5.99 17.78
C GLY A 208 8.77 -6.68 17.03
N CYS A 209 8.47 -7.67 16.19
CA CYS A 209 9.46 -8.40 15.41
C CYS A 209 9.67 -7.76 14.03
N LEU A 210 10.90 -7.91 13.53
CA LEU A 210 11.24 -7.65 12.13
C LEU A 210 11.51 -9.00 11.47
N THR A 211 10.91 -9.22 10.31
CA THR A 211 11.12 -10.44 9.51
C THR A 211 11.74 -10.05 8.18
N LEU A 212 12.90 -10.65 7.88
CA LEU A 212 13.51 -10.58 6.56
C LEU A 212 12.94 -11.69 5.68
N TRP A 213 12.70 -11.37 4.41
CA TRP A 213 12.12 -12.30 3.47
C TRP A 213 12.98 -12.43 2.22
N ASP A 214 13.08 -13.66 1.73
CA ASP A 214 13.58 -13.97 0.38
C ASP A 214 12.38 -13.96 -0.57
N VAL A 215 12.38 -13.01 -1.51
CA VAL A 215 11.27 -12.80 -2.45
C VAL A 215 11.19 -13.95 -3.45
N ASP A 216 12.33 -14.43 -3.97
CA ASP A 216 12.37 -15.47 -4.99
C ASP A 216 11.88 -16.82 -4.44
N LYS A 217 12.15 -17.09 -3.16
CA LYS A 217 11.75 -18.34 -2.48
C LYS A 217 10.43 -18.23 -1.72
N HIS A 218 9.88 -17.03 -1.54
CA HIS A 218 8.71 -16.75 -0.71
C HIS A 218 8.82 -17.30 0.73
N VAL A 219 9.99 -17.18 1.35
CA VAL A 219 10.26 -17.66 2.72
C VAL A 219 10.88 -16.59 3.62
N GLN A 220 10.76 -16.80 4.93
CA GLN A 220 11.52 -16.04 5.93
C GLN A 220 12.99 -16.45 5.90
N LEU A 221 13.88 -15.50 6.20
CA LEU A 221 15.32 -15.70 6.34
C LEU A 221 15.74 -15.95 7.79
#